data_AF-A0A4S2FNT3-F1
#
_entry.id   AF-A0A4S2FNT3-F1
#
_cell.length_a   1.000
_cell.length_b   1.000
_cell.length_c   1.000
_cell.angle_alpha   90.00
_cell.angle_beta   90.00
_cell.angle_gamma   90.00
#
_symmetry.space_group_name_H-M   'P 1'
#
loop_
_entity.id
_entity.type
_entity.pdbx_description
1 polymer ?
#
loop_
_entity_poly.entity_id
_entity_poly.type
_entity_poly.pdbx_seq_one_letter_code
_entity_poly.pdbx_strand_id
1 'polypeptide(L)'
;MNKRLAASSLAALSIMLGSVVVSCNSDDDTNDYDIDTGYTPETMYSSTAITAFNLKADTKVLANLDSVFFTIDLEGQKIFNADSMPLGTDVRKLVPVIGTGGSSKIMIKYTDTEGNEKEEEYNSTSPDTISFSSPVKVTVTSLNETYSRTYTITVNVHNQKPDSLCWGDMAYSVLPAIRGAKDAVTVEKNGKVYCYSTDGTAWQRASADDPATPVDSWVRETVNFGFTPRLSTLTATDGDYYVLSDNGTLYSSTDGLAWSSTGKVWSWIYGAYESRVVGVTPDGAGYVHATCPEPQGYVASAVRADFPVGGTTRMLTFSSDWSSAPQGIIAGGHIANGNLTSAVWGYDGQAWNKFANMPQDAALDGMTIFPYYTFKTNTINWTVTKQSTIFAMGGRKADGSLSREVYISRDLGVNWHEADSLMQLPEQMESFAGARALVIPTVMHARSTSGGGWESVTLRRLPAWCMLDGFYGSRAVAPITEWDCPYIYIYGGENEAGNLRDIVLRGVINRFTYKPLQ
;
A
#
# COMPACT_ATOMS: atom_id res chain seq x y z
N MET A 1 -35.42 -28.38 13.42
CA MET A 1 -35.32 -29.61 14.24
C MET A 1 -33.88 -30.09 14.19
N ASN A 2 -33.19 -30.50 15.27
CA ASN A 2 -33.53 -30.50 16.69
C ASN A 2 -32.28 -30.29 17.56
N LYS A 3 -32.47 -29.75 18.77
CA LYS A 3 -31.45 -29.65 19.83
C LYS A 3 -31.08 -31.06 20.35
N ARG A 4 -29.90 -31.22 20.96
CA ARG A 4 -29.76 -31.56 22.40
C ARG A 4 -28.31 -31.67 22.90
N LEU A 5 -28.12 -31.29 24.16
CA LEU A 5 -26.94 -31.61 24.98
C LEU A 5 -26.99 -33.08 25.44
N ALA A 6 -25.84 -33.62 25.83
CA ALA A 6 -25.73 -34.63 26.88
C ALA A 6 -24.40 -34.43 27.66
N ALA A 7 -24.43 -34.68 28.96
CA ALA A 7 -23.29 -34.55 29.88
C ALA A 7 -22.98 -35.90 30.55
N SER A 8 -22.02 -35.91 31.49
CA SER A 8 -21.57 -37.06 32.31
C SER A 8 -20.77 -38.14 31.54
N SER A 9 -19.83 -38.87 32.15
CA SER A 9 -19.64 -39.16 33.57
C SER A 9 -18.18 -39.37 34.03
N LEU A 10 -17.97 -39.02 35.30
CA LEU A 10 -17.01 -39.54 36.30
C LEU A 10 -16.23 -40.83 35.98
N ALA A 11 -14.96 -40.84 36.39
CA ALA A 11 -14.32 -41.98 37.07
C ALA A 11 -13.38 -41.44 38.17
N ALA A 12 -13.51 -41.96 39.39
CA ALA A 12 -12.68 -41.56 40.53
C ALA A 12 -11.70 -42.68 40.90
N LEU A 13 -10.54 -42.32 41.45
CA LEU A 13 -9.76 -43.24 42.28
C LEU A 13 -9.09 -42.47 43.42
N SER A 14 -9.32 -42.95 44.65
CA SER A 14 -8.94 -42.29 45.89
C SER A 14 -8.50 -43.31 46.92
N ILE A 15 -7.29 -43.15 47.47
CA ILE A 15 -6.71 -43.88 48.61
C ILE A 15 -5.89 -42.79 49.34
N MET A 16 -6.30 -42.22 50.50
CA MET A 16 -6.26 -42.78 51.87
C MET A 16 -4.86 -43.29 52.25
N LEU A 17 -4.30 -43.16 53.46
CA LEU A 17 -4.77 -42.69 54.77
C LEU A 17 -3.53 -42.16 55.54
N GLY A 18 -3.72 -41.30 56.54
CA GLY A 18 -2.64 -40.88 57.43
C GLY A 18 -2.49 -41.75 58.69
N SER A 19 -1.38 -41.59 59.41
CA SER A 19 -1.22 -42.07 60.80
C SER A 19 -0.27 -41.17 61.58
N VAL A 20 -0.62 -40.92 62.84
CA VAL A 20 0.13 -40.09 63.81
C VAL A 20 0.76 -40.99 64.89
N VAL A 21 1.70 -40.41 65.66
CA VAL A 21 2.28 -40.79 66.98
C VAL A 21 3.40 -41.86 67.03
N VAL A 22 4.44 -41.79 67.90
CA VAL A 22 5.06 -40.70 68.73
C VAL A 22 6.48 -41.15 69.17
N SER A 23 7.45 -40.23 69.35
CA SER A 23 8.53 -40.40 70.35
C SER A 23 9.31 -39.10 70.67
N CYS A 24 9.31 -38.73 71.95
CA CYS A 24 10.31 -38.03 72.81
C CYS A 24 11.69 -37.60 72.24
N ASN A 25 12.40 -36.58 72.74
CA ASN A 25 12.10 -35.50 73.72
C ASN A 25 13.33 -34.56 73.88
N SER A 26 13.16 -33.23 73.83
CA SER A 26 13.95 -32.23 74.59
C SER A 26 13.46 -30.81 74.26
N ASP A 27 13.37 -29.96 75.28
CA ASP A 27 12.66 -28.68 75.26
C ASP A 27 13.42 -27.54 74.56
N ASP A 28 12.70 -26.63 73.90
CA ASP A 28 12.72 -25.18 74.25
C ASP A 28 11.67 -24.40 73.44
N ASP A 29 11.16 -23.31 74.03
CA ASP A 29 10.08 -22.48 73.52
C ASP A 29 10.43 -21.68 72.25
N THR A 30 9.54 -21.65 71.25
CA THR A 30 8.87 -20.41 70.79
C THR A 30 7.81 -20.71 69.72
N ASN A 31 6.60 -20.17 69.89
CA ASN A 31 5.63 -20.06 68.80
C ASN A 31 5.94 -18.79 68.00
N ASP A 32 6.43 -18.94 66.77
CA ASP A 32 6.01 -18.06 65.69
C ASP A 32 6.02 -18.81 64.35
N TYR A 33 4.90 -18.77 63.63
CA TYR A 33 4.82 -19.27 62.25
C TYR A 33 4.96 -18.06 61.34
N ASP A 34 6.21 -17.64 61.11
CA ASP A 34 6.51 -16.57 60.17
C ASP A 34 6.16 -17.03 58.75
N ILE A 35 5.05 -16.52 58.22
CA ILE A 35 4.64 -16.73 56.84
C ILE A 35 5.38 -15.69 56.00
N ASP A 36 6.52 -16.08 55.46
CA ASP A 36 7.23 -15.27 54.45
C ASP A 36 6.32 -15.08 53.23
N THR A 37 5.73 -13.89 53.15
CA THR A 37 4.89 -13.46 52.02
C THR A 37 5.70 -12.76 50.92
N GLY A 38 7.02 -12.59 51.08
CA GLY A 38 7.88 -11.83 50.19
C GLY A 38 7.72 -10.30 50.27
N TYR A 39 6.82 -9.79 51.14
CA TYR A 39 6.58 -8.36 51.34
C TYR A 39 7.37 -7.81 52.53
N THR A 40 8.66 -7.52 52.31
CA THR A 40 9.46 -6.72 53.23
C THR A 40 9.44 -5.24 52.79
N PRO A 41 9.77 -4.28 53.66
CA PRO A 41 10.00 -2.90 53.22
C PRO A 41 11.02 -2.80 52.08
N GLU A 42 12.04 -3.65 52.07
CA GLU A 42 13.04 -3.70 51.00
C GLU A 42 12.42 -4.09 49.66
N THR A 43 11.56 -5.12 49.59
CA THR A 43 10.90 -5.52 48.33
C THR A 43 9.81 -4.53 47.93
N MET A 44 9.00 -4.03 48.86
CA MET A 44 7.93 -3.06 48.61
C MET A 44 8.44 -1.72 48.07
N TYR A 45 9.61 -1.26 48.51
CA TYR A 45 10.20 0.03 48.11
C TYR A 45 11.31 -0.10 47.06
N SER A 46 11.49 -1.29 46.46
CA SER A 46 12.51 -1.57 45.42
C SER A 46 12.16 -1.13 44.00
N SER A 47 10.89 -0.76 43.74
CA SER A 47 10.42 -0.51 42.38
C SER A 47 11.17 0.61 41.68
N THR A 48 11.51 0.38 40.41
CA THR A 48 12.11 1.36 39.49
C THR A 48 11.31 1.44 38.19
N ALA A 49 10.06 0.99 38.20
CA ALA A 49 9.20 0.93 37.02
C ALA A 49 8.58 2.30 36.68
N ILE A 50 8.79 2.76 35.44
CA ILE A 50 7.91 3.76 34.82
C ILE A 50 6.62 3.03 34.40
N THR A 51 5.48 3.43 34.94
CA THR A 51 4.18 2.79 34.74
C THR A 51 3.27 3.55 33.80
N ALA A 52 3.55 4.84 33.56
CA ALA A 52 2.89 5.66 32.55
C ALA A 52 3.86 6.69 31.97
N PHE A 53 3.71 7.01 30.70
CA PHE A 53 4.42 8.10 30.04
C PHE A 53 3.50 8.76 29.02
N ASN A 54 3.36 10.08 29.11
CA ASN A 54 2.65 10.90 28.11
C ASN A 54 3.40 12.22 27.92
N LEU A 55 2.98 13.00 26.94
CA LEU A 55 3.39 14.40 26.78
C LEU A 55 2.29 15.32 27.32
N LYS A 56 2.65 16.49 27.83
CA LYS A 56 1.65 17.49 28.22
C LYS A 56 0.99 18.09 26.97
N ALA A 57 -0.31 18.37 27.04
CA ALA A 57 -1.04 18.99 25.93
C ALA A 57 -0.44 20.35 25.53
N ASP A 58 -0.01 20.48 24.28
CA ASP A 58 0.32 21.75 23.64
C ASP A 58 -0.23 21.80 22.21
N THR A 59 -1.35 22.49 22.03
CA THR A 59 -2.04 22.64 20.75
C THR A 59 -1.28 23.46 19.72
N LYS A 60 -0.19 24.15 20.11
CA LYS A 60 0.72 24.84 19.17
C LYS A 60 1.73 23.88 18.53
N VAL A 61 2.02 22.77 19.20
CA VAL A 61 2.89 21.70 18.69
C VAL A 61 2.06 20.67 17.94
N LEU A 62 1.02 20.12 18.58
CA LEU A 62 0.13 19.12 18.00
C LEU A 62 -1.23 19.11 18.71
N ALA A 63 -2.32 19.03 17.95
CA ALA A 63 -3.65 18.83 18.52
C ALA A 63 -3.73 17.46 19.21
N ASN A 64 -4.12 17.46 20.50
CA ASN A 64 -4.19 16.27 21.37
C ASN A 64 -2.84 15.54 21.53
N LEU A 65 -1.74 16.31 21.68
CA LEU A 65 -0.39 15.80 21.97
C LEU A 65 -0.32 14.88 23.20
N ASP A 66 -1.20 15.09 24.17
CA ASP A 66 -1.40 14.29 25.38
C ASP A 66 -2.12 12.96 25.15
N SER A 67 -2.74 12.78 23.99
CA SER A 67 -3.35 11.52 23.56
C SER A 67 -2.43 10.67 22.67
N VAL A 68 -1.18 11.09 22.44
CA VAL A 68 -0.19 10.29 21.71
C VAL A 68 0.21 9.07 22.57
N PHE A 69 -0.05 7.87 22.06
CA PHE A 69 0.23 6.64 22.78
C PHE A 69 1.72 6.28 22.78
N PHE A 70 2.28 6.05 23.97
CA PHE A 70 3.65 5.57 24.17
C PHE A 70 3.67 4.14 24.72
N THR A 71 4.41 3.27 24.04
CA THR A 71 4.74 1.93 24.52
C THR A 71 5.86 2.02 25.55
N ILE A 72 5.70 1.38 26.71
CA ILE A 72 6.74 1.24 27.74
C ILE A 72 7.22 -0.21 27.73
N ASP A 73 8.48 -0.41 27.31
CA ASP A 73 9.19 -1.68 27.41
C ASP A 73 10.02 -1.70 28.69
N LEU A 74 9.50 -2.40 29.71
CA LEU A 74 10.15 -2.54 31.02
C LEU A 74 11.40 -3.43 31.00
N GLU A 75 11.50 -4.36 30.04
CA GLU A 75 12.61 -5.31 29.91
C GLU A 75 13.76 -4.67 29.12
N GLY A 76 13.45 -4.21 27.89
CA GLY A 76 14.39 -3.49 27.03
C GLY A 76 14.69 -2.06 27.46
N GLN A 77 14.04 -1.56 28.51
CA GLN A 77 14.23 -0.23 29.12
C GLN A 77 14.04 0.91 28.11
N LYS A 78 12.93 0.86 27.36
CA LYS A 78 12.62 1.82 26.29
C LYS A 78 11.22 2.38 26.43
N ILE A 79 11.04 3.63 26.01
CA ILE A 79 9.73 4.27 25.89
C ILE A 79 9.66 4.96 24.53
N PHE A 80 8.64 4.65 23.73
CA PHE A 80 8.50 5.22 22.38
C PHE A 80 7.06 5.20 21.90
N ASN A 81 6.67 6.20 21.10
CA ASN A 81 5.41 6.16 20.37
C ASN A 81 5.57 5.21 19.16
N ALA A 82 4.73 4.17 19.12
CA ALA A 82 4.77 3.18 18.04
C ALA A 82 4.27 3.76 16.71
N ASP A 83 3.17 4.53 16.76
CA ASP A 83 2.79 5.41 15.65
C ASP A 83 3.60 6.70 15.69
N SER A 84 4.17 7.11 14.57
CA SER A 84 5.02 8.31 14.51
C SER A 84 4.16 9.57 14.45
N MET A 85 4.57 10.62 15.13
CA MET A 85 3.87 11.90 15.04
C MET A 85 4.00 12.51 13.62
N PRO A 86 3.06 13.37 13.18
CA PRO A 86 3.07 13.96 11.85
C PRO A 86 4.39 14.66 11.51
N LEU A 87 4.81 14.55 10.24
CA LEU A 87 6.00 15.24 9.71
C LEU A 87 5.98 16.74 10.09
N GLY A 88 7.07 17.20 10.71
CA GLY A 88 7.24 18.59 11.12
C GLY A 88 6.75 18.91 12.54
N THR A 89 6.26 17.92 13.30
CA THR A 89 5.98 18.12 14.75
C THR A 89 7.24 18.55 15.48
N ASP A 90 7.19 19.67 16.20
CA ASP A 90 8.37 20.24 16.87
C ASP A 90 8.67 19.53 18.20
N VAL A 91 9.59 18.58 18.17
CA VAL A 91 10.01 17.78 19.34
C VAL A 91 11.06 18.45 20.23
N ARG A 92 11.46 19.71 19.94
CA ARG A 92 12.55 20.39 20.63
C ARG A 92 12.18 20.93 22.03
N LYS A 93 10.88 21.05 22.32
CA LYS A 93 10.36 21.65 23.56
C LYS A 93 9.08 20.97 24.02
N LEU A 94 9.19 19.70 24.41
CA LEU A 94 8.05 18.91 24.89
C LEU A 94 8.14 18.71 26.40
N VAL A 95 7.01 18.72 27.10
CA VAL A 95 6.96 18.53 28.56
C VAL A 95 6.55 17.09 28.87
N PRO A 96 7.45 16.23 29.38
CA PRO A 96 7.13 14.84 29.70
C PRO A 96 6.30 14.72 30.99
N VAL A 97 5.35 13.79 30.98
CA VAL A 97 4.55 13.38 32.14
C VAL A 97 4.91 11.94 32.46
N ILE A 98 5.69 11.74 33.53
CA ILE A 98 6.25 10.44 33.92
C ILE A 98 5.53 9.93 35.16
N GLY A 99 4.85 8.78 35.05
CA GLY A 99 4.24 8.08 36.17
C GLY A 99 5.09 6.89 36.62
N THR A 100 5.25 6.73 37.93
CA THR A 100 5.91 5.56 38.56
C THR A 100 5.01 5.00 39.66
N GLY A 101 5.32 3.79 40.13
CA GLY A 101 4.71 3.22 41.34
C GLY A 101 5.25 3.80 42.66
N GLY A 102 6.06 4.87 42.59
CA GLY A 102 6.87 5.39 43.69
C GLY A 102 8.36 5.38 43.32
N SER A 103 9.07 6.46 43.66
CA SER A 103 10.49 6.66 43.42
C SER A 103 11.04 7.71 44.39
N SER A 104 12.28 7.58 44.84
CA SER A 104 12.96 8.61 45.65
C SER A 104 13.39 9.80 44.78
N LYS A 105 13.88 9.51 43.57
CA LYS A 105 14.39 10.50 42.61
C LYS A 105 14.21 10.02 41.18
N ILE A 106 14.04 10.96 40.25
CA ILE A 106 14.05 10.70 38.81
C ILE A 106 14.97 11.74 38.16
N MET A 107 16.02 11.29 37.46
CA MET A 107 16.94 12.15 36.71
C MET A 107 16.65 12.05 35.21
N ILE A 108 16.61 13.18 34.50
CA ILE A 108 16.47 13.24 33.05
C ILE A 108 17.77 13.78 32.45
N LYS A 109 18.40 13.00 31.57
CA LYS A 109 19.54 13.41 30.76
C LYS A 109 19.15 13.52 29.28
N TYR A 110 19.40 14.67 28.67
CA TYR A 110 19.01 14.98 27.30
C TYR A 110 20.03 15.91 26.61
N THR A 111 19.86 16.15 25.31
CA THR A 111 20.63 17.13 24.55
C THR A 111 19.73 18.33 24.24
N ASP A 112 20.15 19.53 24.65
CA ASP A 112 19.40 20.76 24.40
C ASP A 112 19.44 21.17 22.91
N THR A 113 18.72 22.25 22.57
CA THR A 113 18.65 22.75 21.18
C THR A 113 19.95 23.38 20.66
N GLU A 114 20.93 23.60 21.53
CA GLU A 114 22.26 24.12 21.19
C GLU A 114 23.30 22.99 21.04
N GLY A 115 22.92 21.75 21.39
CA GLY A 115 23.77 20.56 21.31
C GLY A 115 24.49 20.21 22.60
N ASN A 116 24.20 20.89 23.72
CA ASN A 116 24.82 20.57 25.01
C ASN A 116 24.07 19.43 25.71
N GLU A 117 24.80 18.52 26.36
CA GLU A 117 24.17 17.60 27.31
C GLU A 117 23.69 18.35 28.56
N LYS A 118 22.46 18.07 28.98
CA LYS A 118 21.83 18.53 30.22
C LYS A 118 21.44 17.32 31.06
N GLU A 119 21.52 17.47 32.38
CA GLU A 119 21.03 16.49 33.33
C GLU A 119 20.38 17.24 34.51
N GLU A 120 19.11 16.92 34.78
CA GLU A 120 18.28 17.62 35.77
C GLU A 120 17.33 16.66 36.48
N GLU A 121 16.86 17.04 37.67
CA GLU A 121 15.93 16.24 38.46
C GLU A 121 14.48 16.55 38.04
N TYR A 122 13.71 15.51 37.74
CA TYR A 122 12.34 15.65 37.23
C TYR A 122 11.38 16.14 38.30
N ASN A 123 10.78 17.30 38.07
CA ASN A 123 9.73 17.86 38.93
C ASN A 123 8.34 17.68 38.30
N SER A 124 7.50 16.81 38.88
CA SER A 124 6.14 16.56 38.40
C SER A 124 5.16 17.74 38.61
N THR A 125 5.46 18.67 39.52
CA THR A 125 4.60 19.84 39.82
C THR A 125 4.89 21.03 38.90
N SER A 126 6.13 21.15 38.42
CA SER A 126 6.57 22.15 37.45
C SER A 126 7.56 21.53 36.46
N PRO A 127 7.09 20.62 35.56
CA PRO A 127 7.98 19.92 34.63
C PRO A 127 8.46 20.85 33.52
N ASP A 128 9.78 20.84 33.30
CA ASP A 128 10.46 21.63 32.28
C ASP A 128 10.27 21.08 30.85
N THR A 129 10.65 21.89 29.86
CA THR A 129 10.61 21.49 28.44
C THR A 129 11.89 20.77 28.04
N ILE A 130 11.77 19.51 27.64
CA ILE A 130 12.85 18.65 27.18
C ILE A 130 12.90 18.63 25.65
N SER A 131 14.11 18.56 25.10
CA SER A 131 14.35 18.34 23.68
C SER A 131 14.47 16.84 23.39
N PHE A 132 13.56 16.32 22.55
CA PHE A 132 13.56 14.95 22.06
C PHE A 132 14.08 14.84 20.62
N SER A 133 14.85 15.82 20.15
CA SER A 133 15.61 15.73 18.87
C SER A 133 16.73 14.69 18.90
N SER A 134 16.99 14.08 20.06
CA SER A 134 17.83 12.89 20.25
C SER A 134 17.25 12.06 21.41
N PRO A 135 17.57 10.76 21.53
CA PRO A 135 17.03 9.93 22.59
C PRO A 135 17.36 10.45 23.99
N VAL A 136 16.33 10.57 24.83
CA VAL A 136 16.42 11.09 26.20
C VAL A 136 16.59 9.93 27.17
N LYS A 137 17.45 10.05 28.19
CA LYS A 137 17.63 9.03 29.23
C LYS A 137 16.94 9.45 30.51
N VAL A 138 16.14 8.56 31.09
CA VAL A 138 15.44 8.79 32.36
C VAL A 138 15.86 7.72 33.37
N THR A 139 16.56 8.12 34.43
CA THR A 139 16.99 7.23 35.50
C THR A 139 16.05 7.36 36.69
N VAL A 140 15.32 6.28 37.02
CA VAL A 140 14.45 6.19 38.19
C VAL A 140 15.21 5.50 39.32
N THR A 141 15.30 6.15 40.48
CA THR A 141 15.82 5.58 41.72
C THR A 141 14.67 5.15 42.63
N SER A 142 14.77 3.94 43.18
CA SER A 142 13.74 3.33 44.04
C SER A 142 13.54 4.09 45.35
N LEU A 143 12.39 3.91 46.01
CA LEU A 143 12.07 4.59 47.27
C LEU A 143 13.03 4.23 48.41
N ASN A 144 13.64 3.03 48.39
CA ASN A 144 14.69 2.62 49.31
C ASN A 144 16.11 3.05 48.89
N GLU A 145 16.25 3.89 47.86
CA GLU A 145 17.50 4.42 47.28
C GLU A 145 18.52 3.38 46.78
N THR A 146 18.21 2.09 46.90
CA THR A 146 19.14 0.97 46.69
C THR A 146 19.21 0.52 45.23
N TYR A 147 18.15 0.75 44.45
CA TYR A 147 18.04 0.32 43.06
C TYR A 147 17.85 1.53 42.15
N SER A 148 18.37 1.43 40.93
CA SER A 148 18.14 2.42 39.87
C SER A 148 18.03 1.74 38.51
N ARG A 149 17.18 2.29 37.63
CA ARG A 149 16.97 1.81 36.27
C ARG A 149 16.90 2.98 35.30
N THR A 150 17.60 2.89 34.17
CA THR A 150 17.65 3.95 33.16
C THR A 150 16.87 3.53 31.92
N TYR A 151 15.82 4.27 31.59
CA TYR A 151 15.03 4.12 30.38
C TYR A 151 15.54 5.05 29.28
N THR A 152 15.48 4.60 28.02
CA THR A 152 15.71 5.45 26.85
C THR A 152 14.37 5.81 26.20
N ILE A 153 14.07 7.10 26.12
CA ILE A 153 12.84 7.65 25.54
C ILE A 153 13.14 8.18 24.13
N THR A 154 12.42 7.68 23.13
CA THR A 154 12.52 8.12 21.74
C THR A 154 11.15 8.62 21.27
N VAL A 155 11.10 9.86 20.78
CA VAL A 155 9.89 10.45 20.20
C VAL A 155 10.00 10.39 18.67
N ASN A 156 9.23 9.49 18.06
CA ASN A 156 9.25 9.25 16.63
C ASN A 156 8.37 10.25 15.88
N VAL A 157 8.90 10.81 14.78
CA VAL A 157 8.22 11.73 13.86
C VAL A 157 8.42 11.22 12.44
N HIS A 158 7.39 11.26 11.59
CA HIS A 158 7.53 10.83 10.21
C HIS A 158 8.52 11.73 9.44
N ASN A 159 9.42 11.12 8.67
CA ASN A 159 10.37 11.83 7.80
C ASN A 159 9.77 12.26 6.44
N GLN A 160 8.59 11.76 6.09
CA GLN A 160 7.84 12.07 4.87
C GLN A 160 6.35 12.08 5.19
N LYS A 161 5.51 12.68 4.33
CA LYS A 161 4.05 12.63 4.53
C LYS A 161 3.55 11.20 4.22
N PRO A 162 2.80 10.54 5.14
CA PRO A 162 2.35 9.16 4.92
C PRO A 162 1.39 9.00 3.74
N ASP A 163 0.54 10.00 3.51
CA ASP A 163 -0.50 9.96 2.47
C ASP A 163 -0.02 10.49 1.11
N SER A 164 1.30 10.69 0.94
CA SER A 164 1.90 10.99 -0.36
C SER A 164 1.97 9.74 -1.25
N LEU A 165 1.61 9.91 -2.52
CA LEU A 165 1.96 8.97 -3.58
C LEU A 165 3.44 9.17 -3.90
N CYS A 166 4.23 8.11 -3.77
CA CYS A 166 5.68 8.18 -3.84
C CYS A 166 6.26 7.26 -4.92
N TRP A 167 7.17 7.86 -5.67
CA TRP A 167 7.93 7.27 -6.75
C TRP A 167 9.41 7.53 -6.40
N GLY A 168 9.97 6.70 -5.52
CA GLY A 168 11.33 6.89 -5.00
C GLY A 168 12.42 6.50 -6.00
N ASP A 169 13.70 6.57 -5.62
CA ASP A 169 14.80 6.31 -6.57
C ASP A 169 14.93 4.84 -7.06
N MET A 170 14.09 3.93 -6.52
CA MET A 170 13.89 2.56 -7.03
C MET A 170 12.54 2.41 -7.79
N ALA A 171 12.03 3.51 -8.36
CA ALA A 171 10.74 3.60 -9.04
C ALA A 171 10.83 3.50 -10.57
N TYR A 172 11.96 3.12 -11.16
CA TYR A 172 11.98 2.74 -12.57
C TYR A 172 12.96 1.61 -12.91
N SER A 173 12.62 0.88 -13.97
CA SER A 173 13.50 -0.05 -14.70
C SER A 173 13.23 0.11 -16.20
N VAL A 174 14.06 -0.48 -17.05
CA VAL A 174 13.82 -0.54 -18.51
C VAL A 174 12.57 -1.40 -18.80
N LEU A 175 11.88 -1.23 -19.94
CA LEU A 175 10.82 -2.20 -20.26
C LEU A 175 11.43 -3.59 -20.47
N PRO A 176 10.73 -4.68 -20.10
CA PRO A 176 11.09 -6.03 -20.49
C PRO A 176 10.82 -6.31 -21.98
N ALA A 177 10.96 -5.32 -22.85
CA ALA A 177 10.75 -5.38 -24.28
C ALA A 177 11.93 -6.05 -25.04
N ILE A 178 11.81 -6.17 -26.36
CA ILE A 178 12.94 -6.43 -27.25
C ILE A 178 13.86 -5.21 -27.29
N ARG A 179 15.18 -5.43 -27.42
CA ARG A 179 16.16 -4.33 -27.51
C ARG A 179 15.85 -3.42 -28.70
N GLY A 180 15.69 -2.12 -28.45
CA GLY A 180 15.33 -1.15 -29.50
C GLY A 180 13.85 -1.20 -29.90
N ALA A 181 12.98 -1.59 -28.97
CA ALA A 181 11.54 -1.61 -29.19
C ALA A 181 10.99 -0.23 -29.60
N LYS A 182 10.02 -0.25 -30.52
CA LYS A 182 9.29 0.91 -31.05
C LYS A 182 7.83 0.93 -30.59
N ASP A 183 7.29 -0.23 -30.26
CA ASP A 183 5.95 -0.42 -29.69
C ASP A 183 6.02 -1.58 -28.68
N ALA A 184 5.30 -1.43 -27.56
CA ALA A 184 5.19 -2.43 -26.52
C ALA A 184 3.92 -2.25 -25.67
N VAL A 185 3.37 -3.37 -25.20
CA VAL A 185 2.19 -3.40 -24.33
C VAL A 185 2.35 -4.47 -23.27
N THR A 186 1.96 -4.16 -22.03
CA THR A 186 1.99 -5.11 -20.92
C THR A 186 0.57 -5.47 -20.48
N VAL A 187 0.32 -6.75 -20.22
CA VAL A 187 -0.93 -7.29 -19.69
C VAL A 187 -0.65 -8.31 -18.59
N GLU A 188 -1.59 -8.47 -17.66
CA GLU A 188 -1.57 -9.53 -16.66
C GLU A 188 -2.51 -10.67 -17.10
N LYS A 189 -2.12 -11.93 -16.86
CA LYS A 189 -2.99 -13.10 -17.00
C LYS A 189 -2.57 -14.18 -16.01
N ASN A 190 -3.51 -14.76 -15.29
CA ASN A 190 -3.27 -15.88 -14.35
C ASN A 190 -2.11 -15.62 -13.35
N GLY A 191 -2.02 -14.40 -12.81
CA GLY A 191 -0.97 -14.00 -11.87
C GLY A 191 0.43 -13.83 -12.47
N LYS A 192 0.57 -13.88 -13.80
CA LYS A 192 1.82 -13.59 -14.52
C LYS A 192 1.68 -12.30 -15.33
N VAL A 193 2.78 -11.58 -15.46
CA VAL A 193 2.87 -10.35 -16.26
C VAL A 193 3.52 -10.68 -17.61
N TYR A 194 2.93 -10.20 -18.70
CA TYR A 194 3.37 -10.44 -20.08
C TYR A 194 3.57 -9.12 -20.82
N CYS A 195 4.78 -8.87 -21.30
CA CYS A 195 5.13 -7.70 -22.12
C CYS A 195 5.35 -8.14 -23.58
N TYR A 196 4.49 -7.70 -24.49
CA TYR A 196 4.65 -7.87 -25.92
C TYR A 196 5.34 -6.65 -26.51
N SER A 197 6.23 -6.83 -27.48
CA SER A 197 7.02 -5.73 -28.06
C SER A 197 7.55 -6.04 -29.46
N THR A 198 7.91 -4.99 -30.20
CA THR A 198 8.59 -5.09 -31.50
C THR A 198 9.63 -3.99 -31.71
N ASP A 199 10.72 -4.32 -32.41
CA ASP A 199 11.70 -3.38 -32.97
C ASP A 199 11.31 -2.89 -34.39
N GLY A 200 10.13 -3.30 -34.88
CA GLY A 200 9.65 -3.09 -36.25
C GLY A 200 10.04 -4.19 -37.25
N THR A 201 10.77 -5.22 -36.83
CA THR A 201 11.19 -6.37 -37.66
C THR A 201 10.75 -7.69 -37.03
N ALA A 202 10.98 -7.86 -35.73
CA ALA A 202 10.67 -9.05 -34.95
C ALA A 202 9.64 -8.74 -33.85
N TRP A 203 8.93 -9.76 -33.41
CA TRP A 203 8.01 -9.69 -32.27
C TRP A 203 8.50 -10.58 -31.14
N GLN A 204 8.50 -10.06 -29.92
CA GLN A 204 8.90 -10.78 -28.72
C GLN A 204 7.84 -10.61 -27.63
N ARG A 205 7.58 -11.68 -26.90
CA ARG A 205 6.93 -11.66 -25.59
C ARG A 205 7.98 -11.91 -24.50
N ALA A 206 7.93 -11.13 -23.45
CA ALA A 206 8.61 -11.41 -22.19
C ALA A 206 7.59 -11.73 -21.10
N SER A 207 7.91 -12.61 -20.16
CA SER A 207 7.05 -12.92 -19.01
C SER A 207 7.80 -13.11 -17.70
N ALA A 208 7.13 -12.77 -16.60
CA ALA A 208 7.57 -13.00 -15.23
C ALA A 208 6.38 -13.29 -14.29
N ASP A 209 6.63 -14.03 -13.21
CA ASP A 209 5.67 -14.26 -12.12
C ASP A 209 5.56 -13.04 -11.19
N ASP A 210 6.67 -12.32 -10.97
CA ASP A 210 6.71 -11.08 -10.19
C ASP A 210 7.14 -9.92 -11.10
N PRO A 211 6.39 -8.80 -11.20
CA PRO A 211 6.81 -7.60 -11.93
C PRO A 211 8.13 -6.98 -11.42
N ALA A 212 8.52 -7.23 -10.17
CA ALA A 212 9.81 -6.83 -9.61
C ALA A 212 10.98 -7.72 -10.05
N THR A 213 10.73 -8.80 -10.80
CA THR A 213 11.79 -9.65 -11.39
C THR A 213 12.74 -8.80 -12.23
N PRO A 214 14.08 -8.88 -12.04
CA PRO A 214 15.05 -8.15 -12.83
C PRO A 214 14.85 -8.40 -14.32
N VAL A 215 14.90 -7.36 -15.16
CA VAL A 215 14.46 -7.43 -16.57
C VAL A 215 15.22 -8.49 -17.39
N ASP A 216 16.50 -8.72 -17.11
CA ASP A 216 17.31 -9.76 -17.77
C ASP A 216 16.91 -11.20 -17.37
N SER A 217 16.12 -11.37 -16.29
CA SER A 217 15.60 -12.65 -15.80
C SER A 217 14.18 -12.96 -16.29
N TRP A 218 13.53 -12.07 -17.05
CA TRP A 218 12.24 -12.36 -17.68
C TRP A 218 12.42 -13.44 -18.75
N VAL A 219 11.49 -14.40 -18.82
CA VAL A 219 11.47 -15.44 -19.86
C VAL A 219 11.08 -14.81 -21.19
N ARG A 220 11.86 -15.01 -22.25
CA ARG A 220 11.67 -14.36 -23.56
C ARG A 220 11.36 -15.38 -24.65
N GLU A 221 10.33 -15.08 -25.43
CA GLU A 221 9.80 -15.95 -26.48
C GLU A 221 9.55 -15.12 -27.75
N THR A 222 9.95 -15.63 -28.91
CA THR A 222 9.58 -15.05 -30.20
C THR A 222 8.10 -15.28 -30.45
N VAL A 223 7.37 -14.23 -30.83
CA VAL A 223 5.97 -14.33 -31.25
C VAL A 223 5.92 -14.29 -32.78
N ASN A 224 5.06 -15.09 -33.40
CA ASN A 224 4.72 -14.94 -34.80
C ASN A 224 3.22 -14.75 -34.94
N PHE A 225 2.79 -13.49 -35.05
CA PHE A 225 1.39 -13.14 -35.23
C PHE A 225 0.84 -13.65 -36.57
N GLY A 226 1.63 -13.64 -37.64
CA GLY A 226 1.14 -13.89 -39.01
C GLY A 226 0.29 -12.75 -39.61
N PHE A 227 0.18 -11.63 -38.90
CA PHE A 227 -0.47 -10.37 -39.30
C PHE A 227 0.24 -9.20 -38.58
N THR A 228 -0.16 -7.96 -38.89
CA THR A 228 0.31 -6.74 -38.19
C THR A 228 -0.62 -6.43 -37.01
N PRO A 229 -0.25 -6.71 -35.74
CA PRO A 229 -1.08 -6.37 -34.59
C PRO A 229 -1.03 -4.88 -34.25
N ARG A 230 -2.15 -4.34 -33.76
CA ARG A 230 -2.23 -3.04 -33.08
C ARG A 230 -2.07 -3.27 -31.57
N LEU A 231 -0.84 -3.32 -31.07
CA LEU A 231 -0.53 -3.75 -29.68
C LEU A 231 -1.30 -2.98 -28.61
N SER A 232 -1.60 -1.70 -28.79
CA SER A 232 -2.40 -0.91 -27.84
C SER A 232 -3.78 -1.50 -27.53
N THR A 233 -4.32 -2.36 -28.41
CA THR A 233 -5.57 -3.11 -28.21
C THR A 233 -5.40 -4.44 -27.49
N LEU A 234 -4.16 -4.93 -27.32
CA LEU A 234 -3.87 -6.24 -26.75
C LEU A 234 -4.45 -6.35 -25.34
N THR A 235 -5.17 -7.45 -25.17
CA THR A 235 -6.07 -7.74 -24.07
C THR A 235 -5.80 -9.16 -23.58
N ALA A 236 -5.62 -9.35 -22.27
CA ALA A 236 -5.83 -10.65 -21.64
C ALA A 236 -7.22 -10.68 -20.99
N THR A 237 -7.88 -11.85 -21.06
CA THR A 237 -9.08 -12.23 -20.31
C THR A 237 -8.74 -13.41 -19.40
N ASP A 238 -9.67 -13.85 -18.55
CA ASP A 238 -9.50 -15.04 -17.73
C ASP A 238 -9.23 -16.32 -18.56
N GLY A 239 -9.71 -16.35 -19.81
CA GLY A 239 -9.54 -17.47 -20.74
C GLY A 239 -8.41 -17.24 -21.74
N ASP A 240 -8.59 -16.26 -22.64
CA ASP A 240 -7.78 -16.04 -23.84
C ASP A 240 -7.14 -14.64 -23.90
N TYR A 241 -6.15 -14.50 -24.76
CA TYR A 241 -5.66 -13.22 -25.24
C TYR A 241 -6.41 -12.79 -26.50
N TYR A 242 -6.56 -11.49 -26.70
CA TYR A 242 -7.19 -10.88 -27.87
C TYR A 242 -6.42 -9.64 -28.33
N VAL A 243 -6.35 -9.40 -29.64
CA VAL A 243 -5.73 -8.22 -30.24
C VAL A 243 -6.40 -7.91 -31.58
N LEU A 244 -6.48 -6.63 -31.96
CA LEU A 244 -6.85 -6.24 -33.31
C LEU A 244 -5.62 -6.19 -34.21
N SER A 245 -5.76 -6.54 -35.49
CA SER A 245 -4.81 -6.15 -36.52
C SER A 245 -4.94 -4.66 -36.89
N ASP A 246 -3.99 -4.16 -37.68
CA ASP A 246 -4.05 -2.84 -38.34
C ASP A 246 -5.37 -2.56 -39.08
N ASN A 247 -5.93 -3.57 -39.76
CA ASN A 247 -7.21 -3.50 -40.46
C ASN A 247 -8.45 -3.78 -39.58
N GLY A 248 -8.27 -3.91 -38.26
CA GLY A 248 -9.36 -4.12 -37.29
C GLY A 248 -9.84 -5.58 -37.13
N THR A 249 -9.29 -6.54 -37.86
CA THR A 249 -9.63 -7.96 -37.65
C THR A 249 -9.26 -8.40 -36.24
N LEU A 250 -10.20 -8.99 -35.50
CA LEU A 250 -9.99 -9.48 -34.14
C LEU A 250 -9.37 -10.87 -34.17
N TYR A 251 -8.20 -11.02 -33.55
CA TYR A 251 -7.52 -12.29 -33.34
C TYR A 251 -7.59 -12.70 -31.87
N SER A 252 -7.60 -14.01 -31.61
CA SER A 252 -7.48 -14.59 -30.27
C SER A 252 -6.35 -15.62 -30.18
N SER A 253 -5.92 -15.89 -28.95
CA SER A 253 -4.87 -16.87 -28.64
C SER A 253 -5.03 -17.39 -27.21
N THR A 254 -4.94 -18.72 -27.02
CA THR A 254 -4.98 -19.34 -25.68
C THR A 254 -3.65 -19.15 -24.95
N ASP A 255 -2.55 -19.46 -25.65
CA ASP A 255 -1.18 -19.45 -25.14
C ASP A 255 -0.50 -18.08 -25.21
N GLY A 256 -0.99 -17.17 -26.07
CA GLY A 256 -0.43 -15.85 -26.34
C GLY A 256 0.71 -15.84 -27.37
N LEU A 257 1.00 -16.97 -28.02
CA LEU A 257 2.06 -17.13 -29.02
C LEU A 257 1.48 -17.45 -30.39
N ALA A 258 0.53 -18.38 -30.44
CA ALA A 258 -0.16 -18.80 -31.66
C ALA A 258 -1.53 -18.12 -31.76
N TRP A 259 -1.74 -17.33 -32.81
CA TRP A 259 -2.92 -16.48 -32.97
C TRP A 259 -3.83 -16.98 -34.10
N SER A 260 -5.14 -16.93 -33.88
CA SER A 260 -6.17 -17.29 -34.87
C SER A 260 -7.15 -16.14 -35.05
N SER A 261 -7.62 -15.90 -36.29
CA SER A 261 -8.66 -14.91 -36.55
C SER A 261 -10.00 -15.40 -36.02
N THR A 262 -10.75 -14.52 -35.35
CA THR A 262 -12.13 -14.77 -34.92
C THR A 262 -13.16 -14.55 -36.05
N GLY A 263 -12.72 -14.03 -37.20
CA GLY A 263 -13.59 -13.60 -38.30
C GLY A 263 -14.36 -12.29 -38.05
N LYS A 264 -14.23 -11.67 -36.87
CA LYS A 264 -14.85 -10.37 -36.54
C LYS A 264 -13.91 -9.22 -36.89
N VAL A 265 -14.46 -8.06 -37.26
CA VAL A 265 -13.71 -6.82 -37.55
C VAL A 265 -14.23 -5.72 -36.64
N TRP A 266 -13.39 -5.18 -35.76
CA TRP A 266 -13.73 -4.19 -34.74
C TRP A 266 -12.85 -2.94 -34.88
N SER A 267 -13.29 -1.81 -34.31
CA SER A 267 -12.50 -0.57 -34.26
C SER A 267 -11.68 -0.43 -32.98
N TRP A 268 -12.19 -0.94 -31.85
CA TRP A 268 -11.53 -0.84 -30.54
C TRP A 268 -11.96 -1.96 -29.58
N ILE A 269 -11.07 -2.29 -28.63
CA ILE A 269 -11.34 -3.18 -27.50
C ILE A 269 -11.26 -2.36 -26.22
N TYR A 270 -12.40 -2.12 -25.57
CA TYR A 270 -12.47 -1.40 -24.29
C TYR A 270 -11.81 -2.21 -23.18
N GLY A 271 -12.10 -3.50 -23.12
CA GLY A 271 -11.88 -4.27 -21.89
C GLY A 271 -11.94 -5.78 -22.04
N ALA A 272 -11.46 -6.44 -20.99
CA ALA A 272 -11.83 -7.81 -20.66
C ALA A 272 -12.99 -7.75 -19.64
N TYR A 273 -13.96 -8.64 -19.79
CA TYR A 273 -15.05 -8.86 -18.87
C TYR A 273 -15.16 -10.37 -18.66
N GLU A 274 -14.64 -10.87 -17.54
CA GLU A 274 -14.47 -12.31 -17.30
C GLU A 274 -13.61 -12.95 -18.42
N SER A 275 -14.10 -14.01 -19.06
CA SER A 275 -13.45 -14.71 -20.19
C SER A 275 -13.69 -14.09 -21.57
N ARG A 276 -14.35 -12.93 -21.67
CA ARG A 276 -14.71 -12.27 -22.94
C ARG A 276 -14.10 -10.88 -23.07
N VAL A 277 -13.96 -10.40 -24.29
CA VAL A 277 -13.62 -8.99 -24.57
C VAL A 277 -14.83 -8.20 -24.99
N VAL A 278 -14.88 -6.92 -24.60
CA VAL A 278 -15.94 -5.98 -24.96
C VAL A 278 -15.33 -4.85 -25.79
N GLY A 279 -15.99 -4.49 -26.87
CA GLY A 279 -15.47 -3.57 -27.88
C GLY A 279 -16.58 -2.93 -28.71
N VAL A 280 -16.19 -2.42 -29.87
CA VAL A 280 -17.07 -1.75 -30.81
C VAL A 280 -16.72 -2.15 -32.24
N THR A 281 -17.74 -2.37 -33.06
CA THR A 281 -17.62 -2.63 -34.50
C THR A 281 -18.32 -1.53 -35.29
N PRO A 282 -17.79 -1.14 -36.47
CA PRO A 282 -18.55 -0.36 -37.42
C PRO A 282 -19.84 -1.07 -37.81
N ASP A 283 -20.89 -0.29 -38.06
CA ASP A 283 -22.16 -0.75 -38.63
C ASP A 283 -22.65 0.29 -39.65
N GLY A 284 -22.29 0.08 -40.91
CA GLY A 284 -22.58 1.01 -42.02
C GLY A 284 -21.98 2.40 -41.79
N ALA A 285 -22.83 3.35 -41.39
CA ALA A 285 -22.46 4.75 -41.11
C ALA A 285 -22.29 5.05 -39.61
N GLY A 286 -22.48 4.06 -38.74
CA GLY A 286 -22.37 4.19 -37.28
C GLY A 286 -21.56 3.06 -36.67
N TYR A 287 -21.87 2.76 -35.41
CA TYR A 287 -21.18 1.74 -34.61
C TYR A 287 -22.19 0.97 -33.75
N VAL A 288 -21.92 -0.31 -33.50
CA VAL A 288 -22.62 -1.13 -32.51
C VAL A 288 -21.64 -1.69 -31.47
N HIS A 289 -22.11 -1.82 -30.24
CA HIS A 289 -21.38 -2.51 -29.19
C HIS A 289 -21.16 -3.98 -29.59
N ALA A 290 -20.01 -4.53 -29.24
CA ALA A 290 -19.62 -5.90 -29.56
C ALA A 290 -18.98 -6.61 -28.36
N THR A 291 -19.08 -7.94 -28.35
CA THR A 291 -18.40 -8.81 -27.38
C THR A 291 -17.85 -10.04 -28.09
N CYS A 292 -16.76 -10.63 -27.58
CA CYS A 292 -16.17 -11.86 -28.13
C CYS A 292 -15.58 -12.72 -27.01
N PRO A 293 -16.00 -14.00 -26.85
CA PRO A 293 -17.12 -14.64 -27.54
C PRO A 293 -18.46 -13.94 -27.27
N GLU A 294 -19.44 -14.22 -28.13
CA GLU A 294 -20.81 -13.72 -27.94
C GLU A 294 -21.57 -14.64 -26.99
N PRO A 295 -22.17 -14.13 -25.90
CA PRO A 295 -23.02 -14.95 -25.05
C PRO A 295 -24.25 -15.40 -25.83
N GLN A 296 -24.86 -16.51 -25.41
CA GLN A 296 -26.06 -17.04 -26.06
C GLN A 296 -27.17 -15.98 -26.04
N GLY A 297 -27.73 -15.68 -27.22
CA GLY A 297 -28.78 -14.67 -27.37
C GLY A 297 -28.26 -13.22 -27.38
N TYR A 298 -26.96 -12.98 -27.54
CA TYR A 298 -26.42 -11.64 -27.70
C TYR A 298 -27.08 -10.88 -28.86
N VAL A 299 -27.49 -9.65 -28.60
CA VAL A 299 -27.99 -8.71 -29.60
C VAL A 299 -27.14 -7.45 -29.51
N ALA A 300 -26.43 -7.12 -30.57
CA ALA A 300 -25.64 -5.90 -30.65
C ALA A 300 -26.55 -4.66 -30.54
N SER A 301 -26.11 -3.67 -29.78
CA SER A 301 -26.85 -2.42 -29.55
C SER A 301 -26.12 -1.23 -30.15
N ALA A 302 -26.87 -0.27 -30.68
CA ALA A 302 -26.30 0.93 -31.30
C ALA A 302 -25.53 1.79 -30.28
N VAL A 303 -24.32 2.20 -30.66
CA VAL A 303 -23.47 3.08 -29.85
C VAL A 303 -24.07 4.49 -29.84
N ARG A 304 -24.21 5.07 -28.64
CA ARG A 304 -24.68 6.46 -28.49
C ARG A 304 -23.65 7.46 -29.02
N ALA A 305 -24.12 8.61 -29.52
CA ALA A 305 -23.25 9.65 -30.07
C ALA A 305 -22.26 10.25 -29.04
N ASP A 306 -22.54 10.14 -27.73
CA ASP A 306 -21.67 10.58 -26.63
C ASP A 306 -20.77 9.46 -26.05
N PHE A 307 -20.79 8.28 -26.66
CA PHE A 307 -19.98 7.12 -26.27
C PHE A 307 -18.64 7.12 -27.04
N PRO A 308 -17.50 6.85 -26.38
CA PRO A 308 -16.20 6.84 -27.04
C PRO A 308 -16.03 5.60 -27.93
N VAL A 309 -15.54 5.77 -29.16
CA VAL A 309 -15.30 4.68 -30.14
C VAL A 309 -13.85 4.19 -30.16
N GLY A 310 -12.96 4.86 -29.42
CA GLY A 310 -11.56 4.50 -29.28
C GLY A 310 -10.85 5.37 -28.25
N GLY A 311 -9.60 5.03 -27.93
CA GLY A 311 -8.74 5.84 -27.06
C GLY A 311 -9.18 5.93 -25.59
N THR A 312 -10.11 5.08 -25.16
CA THR A 312 -10.57 5.06 -23.76
C THR A 312 -9.46 4.65 -22.81
N THR A 313 -9.66 4.87 -21.51
CA THR A 313 -9.00 4.04 -20.51
C THR A 313 -9.24 2.57 -20.83
N ARG A 314 -8.34 1.72 -20.33
CA ARG A 314 -8.64 0.30 -20.24
C ARG A 314 -9.85 0.09 -19.32
N MET A 315 -10.73 -0.86 -19.62
CA MET A 315 -11.84 -1.17 -18.73
C MET A 315 -11.32 -1.73 -17.40
N LEU A 316 -11.74 -1.09 -16.31
CA LEU A 316 -11.53 -1.57 -14.95
C LEU A 316 -12.76 -2.36 -14.51
N THR A 317 -12.61 -3.63 -14.16
CA THR A 317 -13.68 -4.46 -13.62
C THR A 317 -13.58 -4.63 -12.10
N PHE A 318 -14.71 -4.58 -11.40
CA PHE A 318 -14.80 -4.85 -9.95
C PHE A 318 -16.12 -5.53 -9.61
N SER A 319 -16.16 -6.25 -8.49
CA SER A 319 -17.37 -6.77 -7.86
C SER A 319 -17.79 -5.89 -6.68
N SER A 320 -19.06 -5.95 -6.30
CA SER A 320 -19.56 -5.33 -5.07
C SER A 320 -20.77 -6.08 -4.53
N ASP A 321 -21.01 -6.02 -3.22
CA ASP A 321 -22.14 -6.71 -2.57
C ASP A 321 -23.52 -6.22 -3.04
N TRP A 322 -23.57 -5.08 -3.74
CA TRP A 322 -24.79 -4.50 -4.32
C TRP A 322 -25.07 -4.92 -5.77
N SER A 323 -24.20 -5.74 -6.39
CA SER A 323 -24.33 -6.17 -7.78
C SER A 323 -24.23 -7.69 -7.92
N SER A 324 -25.13 -8.31 -8.66
CA SER A 324 -25.10 -9.76 -8.96
C SER A 324 -24.06 -10.16 -10.01
N ALA A 325 -23.44 -9.19 -10.67
CA ALA A 325 -22.40 -9.36 -11.69
C ALA A 325 -21.29 -8.31 -11.50
N PRO A 326 -20.06 -8.55 -12.00
CA PRO A 326 -19.03 -7.53 -12.07
C PRO A 326 -19.50 -6.26 -12.79
N GLN A 327 -18.91 -5.13 -12.47
CA GLN A 327 -19.13 -3.87 -13.17
C GLN A 327 -17.82 -3.43 -13.83
N GLY A 328 -17.88 -3.14 -15.13
CA GLY A 328 -16.77 -2.55 -15.89
C GLY A 328 -16.92 -1.02 -15.94
N ILE A 329 -15.82 -0.27 -15.79
CA ILE A 329 -15.76 1.18 -15.99
C ILE A 329 -14.74 1.53 -17.07
N ILE A 330 -15.12 2.43 -17.97
CA ILE A 330 -14.22 3.18 -18.85
C ILE A 330 -14.41 4.69 -18.68
N ALA A 331 -13.35 5.44 -18.93
CA ALA A 331 -13.37 6.91 -19.03
C ALA A 331 -12.56 7.38 -20.24
N GLY A 332 -12.73 8.64 -20.64
CA GLY A 332 -11.90 9.26 -21.68
C GLY A 332 -12.18 8.75 -23.10
N GLY A 333 -11.23 9.03 -24.00
CA GLY A 333 -11.24 8.63 -25.40
C GLY A 333 -11.92 9.64 -26.34
N HIS A 334 -12.08 9.23 -27.60
CA HIS A 334 -12.71 10.01 -28.65
C HIS A 334 -14.05 9.40 -29.09
N ILE A 335 -15.06 10.25 -29.32
CA ILE A 335 -16.36 9.84 -29.86
C ILE A 335 -16.33 9.79 -31.39
N ALA A 336 -17.39 9.29 -32.02
CA ALA A 336 -17.44 9.01 -33.46
C ALA A 336 -17.15 10.23 -34.39
N ASN A 337 -17.24 11.46 -33.90
CA ASN A 337 -16.90 12.67 -34.66
C ASN A 337 -15.44 13.15 -34.48
N GLY A 338 -14.62 12.43 -33.72
CA GLY A 338 -13.22 12.76 -33.43
C GLY A 338 -12.99 13.64 -32.19
N ASN A 339 -14.04 14.20 -31.56
CA ASN A 339 -13.89 14.98 -30.34
C ASN A 339 -13.55 14.09 -29.13
N LEU A 340 -12.71 14.58 -28.24
CA LEU A 340 -12.45 13.95 -26.94
C LEU A 340 -13.66 14.08 -26.01
N THR A 341 -13.81 13.12 -25.08
CA THR A 341 -14.89 13.10 -24.09
C THR A 341 -14.35 12.84 -22.68
N SER A 342 -14.88 13.52 -21.67
CA SER A 342 -14.63 13.22 -20.25
C SER A 342 -15.68 12.26 -19.67
N ALA A 343 -16.56 11.69 -20.50
CA ALA A 343 -17.63 10.81 -20.06
C ALA A 343 -17.11 9.52 -19.39
N VAL A 344 -17.78 9.10 -18.32
CA VAL A 344 -17.50 7.83 -17.63
C VAL A 344 -18.69 6.89 -17.82
N TRP A 345 -18.38 5.69 -18.29
CA TRP A 345 -19.36 4.69 -18.72
C TRP A 345 -19.19 3.39 -17.95
N GLY A 346 -20.30 2.86 -17.46
CA GLY A 346 -20.40 1.59 -16.76
C GLY A 346 -20.96 0.50 -17.67
N TYR A 347 -20.47 -0.73 -17.50
CA TYR A 347 -20.94 -1.94 -18.16
C TYR A 347 -21.30 -3.01 -17.11
N ASP A 348 -22.53 -3.53 -17.16
CA ASP A 348 -23.07 -4.52 -16.21
C ASP A 348 -23.00 -5.97 -16.71
N GLY A 349 -22.28 -6.22 -17.80
CA GLY A 349 -22.24 -7.51 -18.49
C GLY A 349 -23.28 -7.65 -19.63
N GLN A 350 -24.19 -6.68 -19.79
CA GLN A 350 -25.22 -6.66 -20.84
C GLN A 350 -25.30 -5.31 -21.56
N ALA A 351 -25.36 -4.20 -20.81
CA ALA A 351 -25.65 -2.86 -21.30
C ALA A 351 -24.62 -1.82 -20.82
N TRP A 352 -24.46 -0.78 -21.63
CA TRP A 352 -23.61 0.37 -21.32
C TRP A 352 -24.45 1.56 -20.84
N ASN A 353 -24.07 2.18 -19.72
CA ASN A 353 -24.72 3.37 -19.20
C ASN A 353 -23.71 4.45 -18.80
N LYS A 354 -23.97 5.69 -19.23
CA LYS A 354 -23.21 6.86 -18.78
C LYS A 354 -23.73 7.27 -17.41
N PHE A 355 -22.86 7.31 -16.41
CA PHE A 355 -23.25 7.60 -15.03
C PHE A 355 -22.48 8.77 -14.41
N ALA A 356 -21.34 9.15 -14.97
CA ALA A 356 -20.56 10.30 -14.52
C ALA A 356 -19.84 11.01 -15.68
N ASN A 357 -19.19 12.14 -15.36
CA ASN A 357 -18.14 12.74 -16.18
C ASN A 357 -16.96 13.03 -15.25
N MET A 358 -15.76 12.92 -15.78
CA MET A 358 -14.56 13.50 -15.18
C MET A 358 -14.56 15.04 -15.39
N PRO A 359 -13.69 15.78 -14.67
CA PRO A 359 -13.41 17.18 -14.96
C PRO A 359 -13.23 17.46 -16.47
N GLN A 360 -13.61 18.66 -16.92
CA GLN A 360 -13.71 18.98 -18.35
C GLN A 360 -12.35 18.95 -19.07
N ASP A 361 -11.29 19.30 -18.35
CA ASP A 361 -9.87 19.21 -18.68
C ASP A 361 -9.36 17.75 -18.79
N ALA A 362 -10.07 16.78 -18.20
CA ALA A 362 -9.80 15.35 -18.30
C ALA A 362 -10.49 14.67 -19.50
N ALA A 363 -10.93 15.43 -20.51
CA ALA A 363 -11.32 14.88 -21.80
C ALA A 363 -10.06 14.49 -22.61
N LEU A 364 -9.53 13.29 -22.36
CA LEU A 364 -8.21 12.85 -22.82
C LEU A 364 -8.27 11.50 -23.54
N ASP A 365 -7.41 11.30 -24.55
CA ASP A 365 -7.19 10.02 -25.22
C ASP A 365 -6.07 9.21 -24.56
N GLY A 366 -6.23 7.90 -24.37
CA GLY A 366 -5.18 7.01 -23.88
C GLY A 366 -4.83 7.17 -22.40
N MET A 367 -5.78 7.61 -21.56
CA MET A 367 -5.59 7.65 -20.11
C MET A 367 -5.30 6.25 -19.52
N THR A 368 -4.45 6.21 -18.50
CA THR A 368 -4.20 4.99 -17.71
C THR A 368 -5.07 5.02 -16.46
N ILE A 369 -5.80 3.93 -16.18
CA ILE A 369 -6.68 3.79 -15.00
C ILE A 369 -6.27 2.55 -14.18
N PHE A 370 -6.39 2.61 -12.85
CA PHE A 370 -6.16 1.46 -11.98
C PHE A 370 -6.90 1.58 -10.62
N PRO A 371 -7.23 0.45 -9.97
CA PRO A 371 -7.79 0.44 -8.62
C PRO A 371 -6.66 0.50 -7.59
N TYR A 372 -6.80 1.36 -6.59
CA TYR A 372 -5.85 1.48 -5.50
C TYR A 372 -6.58 1.90 -4.22
N TYR A 373 -5.86 2.54 -3.30
CA TYR A 373 -6.38 3.02 -2.03
C TYR A 373 -5.92 4.45 -1.76
N THR A 374 -6.71 5.21 -1.01
CA THR A 374 -6.26 6.43 -0.33
C THR A 374 -6.59 6.36 1.15
N PHE A 375 -6.12 7.32 1.93
CA PHE A 375 -6.39 7.41 3.37
C PHE A 375 -7.01 8.75 3.72
N LYS A 376 -7.95 8.73 4.67
CA LYS A 376 -8.51 9.91 5.29
C LYS A 376 -8.16 9.90 6.77
N THR A 377 -7.30 10.83 7.19
CA THR A 377 -6.97 11.05 8.61
C THR A 377 -8.01 12.01 9.21
N ASN A 378 -8.70 11.58 10.27
CA ASN A 378 -9.54 12.45 11.08
C ASN A 378 -8.64 13.27 12.03
N THR A 379 -8.59 14.59 11.84
CA THR A 379 -7.71 15.50 12.59
C THR A 379 -8.14 15.75 14.04
N ILE A 380 -9.32 15.26 14.46
CA ILE A 380 -9.82 15.40 15.83
C ILE A 380 -9.34 14.24 16.72
N ASN A 381 -9.39 13.01 16.21
CA ASN A 381 -9.10 11.80 16.99
C ASN A 381 -7.99 10.92 16.38
N TRP A 382 -7.26 11.46 15.40
CA TRP A 382 -6.17 10.82 14.65
C TRP A 382 -6.53 9.46 14.00
N THR A 383 -7.82 9.11 13.91
CA THR A 383 -8.26 7.86 13.28
C THR A 383 -8.06 7.94 11.76
N VAL A 384 -7.36 6.97 11.20
CA VAL A 384 -7.07 6.89 9.77
C VAL A 384 -7.97 5.84 9.12
N THR A 385 -8.78 6.25 8.14
CA THR A 385 -9.64 5.36 7.37
C THR A 385 -9.03 5.09 5.99
N LYS A 386 -8.73 3.82 5.70
CA LYS A 386 -8.39 3.35 4.34
C LYS A 386 -9.64 3.39 3.47
N GLN A 387 -9.56 3.96 2.28
CA GLN A 387 -10.65 4.05 1.30
C GLN A 387 -10.19 3.40 -0.01
N SER A 388 -11.08 2.66 -0.68
CA SER A 388 -10.84 2.26 -2.08
C SER A 388 -10.84 3.51 -2.96
N THR A 389 -9.96 3.57 -3.96
CA THR A 389 -9.84 4.74 -4.83
C THR A 389 -9.44 4.30 -6.23
N ILE A 390 -10.20 4.72 -7.23
CA ILE A 390 -9.81 4.58 -8.63
C ILE A 390 -8.93 5.78 -8.98
N PHE A 391 -7.75 5.52 -9.53
CA PHE A 391 -6.84 6.52 -10.06
C PHE A 391 -6.92 6.53 -11.58
N ALA A 392 -6.86 7.71 -12.19
CA ALA A 392 -6.69 7.89 -13.62
C ALA A 392 -5.65 8.99 -13.90
N MET A 393 -4.73 8.75 -14.85
CA MET A 393 -3.59 9.64 -15.09
C MET A 393 -3.03 9.50 -16.51
N GLY A 394 -2.29 10.52 -16.94
CA GLY A 394 -1.74 10.61 -18.29
C GLY A 394 -2.84 10.78 -19.35
N GLY A 395 -2.51 10.51 -20.60
CA GLY A 395 -3.39 10.69 -21.75
C GLY A 395 -3.11 11.99 -22.51
N ARG A 396 -3.70 12.10 -23.70
CA ARG A 396 -3.42 13.13 -24.71
C ARG A 396 -4.58 14.12 -24.82
N LYS A 397 -4.26 15.41 -24.76
CA LYS A 397 -5.19 16.55 -24.91
C LYS A 397 -5.50 16.78 -26.40
N ALA A 398 -6.55 17.55 -26.67
CA ALA A 398 -7.01 17.84 -28.03
C ALA A 398 -5.99 18.63 -28.88
N ASP A 399 -5.03 19.30 -28.24
CA ASP A 399 -3.90 19.99 -28.90
C ASP A 399 -2.69 19.07 -29.19
N GLY A 400 -2.76 17.80 -28.77
CA GLY A 400 -1.71 16.80 -28.92
C GLY A 400 -0.76 16.67 -27.73
N SER A 401 -0.76 17.62 -26.78
CA SER A 401 0.07 17.57 -25.57
C SER A 401 -0.37 16.48 -24.61
N LEU A 402 0.53 16.00 -23.75
CA LEU A 402 0.19 14.97 -22.75
C LEU A 402 -0.15 15.57 -21.38
N SER A 403 -1.21 15.04 -20.77
CA SER A 403 -1.62 15.37 -19.41
C SER A 403 -0.60 14.84 -18.39
N ARG A 404 -0.42 15.62 -17.34
CA ARG A 404 0.31 15.25 -16.11
C ARG A 404 -0.61 15.09 -14.91
N GLU A 405 -1.89 15.43 -15.10
CA GLU A 405 -2.89 15.50 -14.05
C GLU A 405 -3.26 14.08 -13.60
N VAL A 406 -3.26 13.86 -12.29
CA VAL A 406 -3.83 12.68 -11.65
C VAL A 406 -5.23 13.02 -11.16
N TYR A 407 -6.20 12.22 -11.55
CA TYR A 407 -7.59 12.31 -11.11
C TYR A 407 -7.94 11.08 -10.27
N ILE A 408 -8.80 11.28 -9.28
CA ILE A 408 -9.24 10.20 -8.37
C ILE A 408 -10.75 10.20 -8.18
N SER A 409 -11.30 9.00 -8.00
CA SER A 409 -12.65 8.77 -7.48
C SER A 409 -12.59 7.85 -6.26
N ARG A 410 -13.29 8.23 -5.18
CA ARG A 410 -13.36 7.46 -3.92
C ARG A 410 -14.70 6.70 -3.77
N ASP A 411 -15.49 6.65 -4.84
CA ASP A 411 -16.88 6.18 -4.86
C ASP A 411 -17.22 5.46 -6.18
N LEU A 412 -16.34 4.55 -6.61
CA LEU A 412 -16.53 3.69 -7.78
C LEU A 412 -16.79 4.45 -9.09
N GLY A 413 -16.10 5.57 -9.29
CA GLY A 413 -16.12 6.35 -10.52
C GLY A 413 -17.30 7.32 -10.64
N VAL A 414 -18.10 7.52 -9.58
CA VAL A 414 -19.28 8.40 -9.61
C VAL A 414 -18.86 9.87 -9.52
N ASN A 415 -18.00 10.23 -8.57
CA ASN A 415 -17.44 11.58 -8.45
C ASN A 415 -15.92 11.54 -8.69
N TRP A 416 -15.45 12.46 -9.53
CA TRP A 416 -14.05 12.61 -9.90
C TRP A 416 -13.56 14.03 -9.60
N HIS A 417 -12.34 14.11 -9.09
CA HIS A 417 -11.62 15.36 -8.86
C HIS A 417 -10.13 15.17 -9.13
N GLU A 418 -9.43 16.26 -9.43
CA GLU A 418 -7.97 16.29 -9.42
C GLU A 418 -7.46 15.87 -8.04
N ALA A 419 -6.44 15.03 -8.00
CA ALA A 419 -5.84 14.54 -6.76
C ALA A 419 -5.05 15.66 -6.06
N ASP A 420 -4.98 15.62 -4.73
CA ASP A 420 -4.17 16.56 -3.94
C ASP A 420 -2.71 16.58 -4.43
N SER A 421 -1.99 17.70 -4.26
CA SER A 421 -0.63 17.90 -4.81
C SER A 421 0.43 16.85 -4.41
N LEU A 422 0.16 16.08 -3.35
CA LEU A 422 0.99 14.97 -2.87
C LEU A 422 0.68 13.63 -3.54
N MET A 423 -0.38 13.56 -4.34
CA MET A 423 -0.82 12.41 -5.14
C MET A 423 -0.67 12.65 -6.65
N GLN A 424 -0.20 13.83 -7.05
CA GLN A 424 0.16 14.15 -8.43
C GLN A 424 1.47 13.44 -8.86
N LEU A 425 1.72 13.39 -10.17
CA LEU A 425 2.97 12.85 -10.70
C LEU A 425 4.16 13.78 -10.34
N PRO A 426 5.33 13.24 -9.95
CA PRO A 426 6.53 14.06 -9.70
C PRO A 426 6.91 14.89 -10.93
N GLU A 427 7.42 16.10 -10.71
CA GLU A 427 7.84 17.02 -11.79
C GLU A 427 8.86 16.38 -12.74
N GLN A 428 9.74 15.53 -12.21
CA GLN A 428 10.79 14.82 -12.96
C GLN A 428 10.27 13.65 -13.81
N MET A 429 9.04 13.16 -13.57
CA MET A 429 8.47 12.07 -14.34
C MET A 429 7.99 12.59 -15.70
N GLU A 430 8.40 11.97 -16.80
CA GLU A 430 7.92 12.31 -18.14
C GLU A 430 6.41 12.05 -18.29
N SER A 431 5.68 12.96 -18.94
CA SER A 431 4.26 12.80 -19.31
C SER A 431 4.05 11.61 -20.25
N PHE A 432 2.88 10.98 -20.23
CA PHE A 432 2.63 9.77 -21.05
C PHE A 432 1.17 9.59 -21.46
N ALA A 433 0.94 8.86 -22.55
CA ALA A 433 -0.36 8.32 -22.95
C ALA A 433 -0.25 6.83 -23.31
N GLY A 434 -1.36 6.09 -23.23
CA GLY A 434 -1.45 4.68 -23.63
C GLY A 434 -0.74 3.67 -22.72
N ALA A 435 -0.19 4.10 -21.58
CA ALA A 435 0.52 3.23 -20.65
C ALA A 435 -0.40 2.20 -19.98
N ARG A 436 0.19 1.16 -19.38
CA ARG A 436 -0.51 0.07 -18.71
C ARG A 436 -0.16 0.06 -17.22
N ALA A 437 -1.14 0.27 -16.35
CA ALA A 437 -0.96 0.16 -14.90
C ALA A 437 -1.42 -1.21 -14.38
N LEU A 438 -0.58 -1.85 -13.57
CA LEU A 438 -0.89 -3.04 -12.79
C LEU A 438 -0.69 -2.72 -11.30
N VAL A 439 -1.52 -3.27 -10.42
CA VAL A 439 -1.38 -3.10 -8.96
C VAL A 439 -1.19 -4.46 -8.34
N ILE A 440 0.05 -4.75 -7.94
CA ILE A 440 0.48 -6.07 -7.52
C ILE A 440 1.03 -5.97 -6.08
N PRO A 441 0.52 -6.78 -5.13
CA PRO A 441 1.06 -6.81 -3.77
C PRO A 441 2.45 -7.45 -3.77
N THR A 442 3.41 -6.77 -3.14
CA THR A 442 4.72 -7.32 -2.83
C THR A 442 4.81 -7.51 -1.32
N VAL A 443 5.20 -8.71 -0.89
CA VAL A 443 5.44 -9.00 0.53
C VAL A 443 6.66 -8.21 0.99
N MET A 444 6.44 -7.22 1.85
CA MET A 444 7.53 -6.52 2.54
C MET A 444 7.87 -7.25 3.82
N HIS A 445 9.16 -7.37 4.14
CA HIS A 445 9.63 -7.93 5.40
C HIS A 445 10.21 -6.86 6.32
N ALA A 446 10.12 -7.06 7.63
CA ALA A 446 10.68 -6.17 8.66
C ALA A 446 12.22 -6.04 8.63
N ARG A 447 12.89 -6.75 7.71
CA ARG A 447 14.32 -6.61 7.34
C ARG A 447 14.44 -6.64 5.81
N SER A 448 14.27 -5.50 5.14
CA SER A 448 14.59 -5.36 3.73
C SER A 448 16.04 -4.91 3.52
N THR A 449 16.95 -5.86 3.35
CA THR A 449 18.09 -5.61 2.45
C THR A 449 17.54 -5.61 1.03
N SER A 450 17.77 -4.55 0.26
CA SER A 450 17.29 -4.41 -1.13
C SER A 450 17.78 -5.59 -1.99
N GLY A 451 16.88 -6.51 -2.32
CA GLY A 451 17.16 -7.72 -3.09
C GLY A 451 16.54 -7.66 -4.49
N GLY A 452 17.33 -8.05 -5.50
CA GLY A 452 16.93 -8.13 -6.91
C GLY A 452 17.02 -6.79 -7.66
N GLY A 453 17.84 -6.75 -8.71
CA GLY A 453 17.80 -5.93 -9.94
C GLY A 453 17.42 -4.43 -9.98
N TRP A 454 17.02 -3.81 -8.88
CA TRP A 454 16.62 -2.41 -8.79
C TRP A 454 17.72 -1.63 -8.09
N GLU A 455 18.32 -0.66 -8.77
CA GLU A 455 19.39 0.17 -8.18
C GLU A 455 18.83 1.15 -7.15
N SER A 456 19.48 1.26 -5.99
CA SER A 456 19.15 2.27 -4.99
C SER A 456 20.01 3.52 -5.17
N VAL A 457 19.36 4.69 -5.32
CA VAL A 457 20.05 5.98 -5.18
C VAL A 457 19.93 6.48 -3.75
N THR A 458 20.95 7.21 -3.32
CA THR A 458 21.06 7.76 -1.97
C THR A 458 20.18 8.99 -1.78
N LEU A 459 19.20 8.90 -0.87
CA LEU A 459 18.88 10.04 0.00
C LEU A 459 20.18 10.57 0.62
N ARG A 460 20.29 11.90 0.80
CA ARG A 460 21.48 12.60 1.33
C ARG A 460 22.26 11.74 2.32
N ARG A 461 23.47 11.32 1.94
CA ARG A 461 24.32 10.41 2.71
C ARG A 461 24.54 10.96 4.12
N LEU A 462 23.89 10.35 5.11
CA LEU A 462 24.15 10.65 6.51
C LEU A 462 25.56 10.15 6.89
N PRO A 463 26.29 10.88 7.74
CA PRO A 463 27.60 10.46 8.20
C PRO A 463 27.51 9.18 9.06
N ALA A 464 28.64 8.47 9.19
CA ALA A 464 28.70 7.09 9.69
C ALA A 464 28.22 6.85 11.14
N TRP A 465 27.87 7.90 11.88
CA TRP A 465 27.29 7.84 13.23
C TRP A 465 25.76 7.80 13.24
N CYS A 466 25.11 7.72 12.07
CA CYS A 466 23.66 7.63 11.92
C CYS A 466 23.13 6.22 11.55
N MET A 467 23.96 5.16 11.61
CA MET A 467 23.48 3.77 11.53
C MET A 467 23.44 3.15 12.93
N LEU A 468 22.26 2.69 13.34
CA LEU A 468 22.09 1.93 14.57
C LEU A 468 22.20 0.43 14.29
N ASP A 469 23.18 -0.19 14.94
CA ASP A 469 23.32 -1.63 15.09
C ASP A 469 22.40 -2.17 16.20
N GLY A 470 22.10 -3.47 16.20
CA GLY A 470 21.48 -4.17 17.34
C GLY A 470 20.00 -4.56 17.20
N PHE A 471 19.77 -5.77 16.68
CA PHE A 471 18.51 -6.51 16.84
C PHE A 471 18.42 -7.17 18.22
N TYR A 472 17.45 -6.80 19.08
CA TYR A 472 16.91 -7.67 20.14
C TYR A 472 15.44 -7.28 20.41
N GLY A 473 14.60 -8.25 20.81
CA GLY A 473 13.16 -8.02 20.98
C GLY A 473 12.51 -8.89 22.05
N SER A 474 11.23 -8.65 22.33
CA SER A 474 10.40 -9.39 23.28
C SER A 474 9.16 -10.01 22.59
N ARG A 475 8.44 -10.88 23.29
CA ARG A 475 7.18 -11.56 22.85
C ARG A 475 6.10 -11.29 23.91
N ALA A 476 4.79 -11.39 23.68
CA ALA A 476 4.08 -12.16 22.66
C ALA A 476 2.71 -11.58 22.25
N VAL A 477 2.66 -10.91 21.10
CA VAL A 477 1.70 -11.23 20.01
C VAL A 477 2.61 -11.48 18.80
N ALA A 478 2.31 -12.45 17.93
CA ALA A 478 3.22 -12.82 16.84
C ALA A 478 3.61 -11.56 16.03
N PRO A 479 4.87 -11.08 16.11
CA PRO A 479 5.20 -9.75 15.61
C PRO A 479 5.02 -9.75 14.10
N ILE A 480 4.40 -8.70 13.56
CA ILE A 480 4.25 -8.56 12.10
C ILE A 480 5.66 -8.48 11.49
N THR A 481 6.10 -9.61 10.93
CA THR A 481 7.40 -9.78 10.26
C THR A 481 7.29 -9.52 8.77
N GLU A 482 6.09 -9.63 8.22
CA GLU A 482 5.76 -9.44 6.83
C GLU A 482 4.37 -8.82 6.64
N TRP A 483 4.19 -8.04 5.58
CA TRP A 483 2.90 -7.45 5.20
C TRP A 483 2.85 -7.16 3.70
N ASP A 484 1.65 -7.16 3.13
CA ASP A 484 1.44 -6.86 1.71
C ASP A 484 1.52 -5.34 1.46
N CYS A 485 2.44 -4.96 0.57
CA CYS A 485 2.58 -3.60 0.09
C CYS A 485 2.10 -3.54 -1.37
N PRO A 486 0.95 -2.91 -1.69
CA PRO A 486 0.45 -2.84 -3.05
C PRO A 486 1.28 -1.84 -3.86
N TYR A 487 2.14 -2.33 -4.75
CA TYR A 487 2.90 -1.50 -5.67
C TYR A 487 2.14 -1.28 -6.97
N ILE A 488 2.16 -0.05 -7.47
CA ILE A 488 1.62 0.36 -8.76
C ILE A 488 2.75 0.28 -9.78
N TYR A 489 2.62 -0.56 -10.80
CA TYR A 489 3.57 -0.68 -11.91
C TYR A 489 2.98 -0.07 -13.18
N ILE A 490 3.58 1.01 -13.70
CA ILE A 490 3.15 1.65 -14.96
C ILE A 490 4.15 1.30 -16.06
N TYR A 491 3.71 0.50 -17.02
CA TYR A 491 4.50 0.04 -18.15
C TYR A 491 4.32 0.96 -19.37
N GLY A 492 5.41 1.56 -19.83
CA GLY A 492 5.54 2.14 -21.16
C GLY A 492 4.59 3.29 -21.47
N GLY A 493 3.85 3.14 -22.56
CA GLY A 493 3.10 4.23 -23.22
C GLY A 493 3.97 5.05 -24.17
N GLU A 494 3.36 6.05 -24.79
CA GLU A 494 3.98 7.02 -25.68
C GLU A 494 4.37 8.29 -24.91
N ASN A 495 5.48 8.92 -25.27
CA ASN A 495 5.83 10.26 -24.80
C ASN A 495 5.38 11.39 -25.77
N GLU A 496 5.71 12.64 -25.43
CA GLU A 496 5.37 13.84 -26.23
C GLU A 496 5.89 13.76 -27.68
N ALA A 497 6.95 13.00 -27.93
CA ALA A 497 7.50 12.78 -29.27
C ALA A 497 6.84 11.61 -30.03
N GLY A 498 5.82 10.96 -29.45
CA GLY A 498 5.14 9.80 -30.02
C GLY A 498 5.97 8.50 -30.02
N ASN A 499 7.07 8.46 -29.25
CA ASN A 499 7.93 7.28 -29.15
C ASN A 499 7.55 6.44 -27.92
N LEU A 500 7.78 5.13 -28.00
CA LEU A 500 7.67 4.23 -26.86
C LEU A 500 8.59 4.70 -25.72
N ARG A 501 8.02 4.81 -24.52
CA ARG A 501 8.75 5.00 -23.27
C ARG A 501 9.35 3.67 -22.83
N ASP A 502 10.65 3.49 -23.00
CA ASP A 502 11.38 2.26 -22.61
C ASP A 502 11.60 2.15 -21.09
N ILE A 503 10.53 2.36 -20.30
CA ILE A 503 10.54 2.29 -18.84
C ILE A 503 9.29 1.60 -18.25
N VAL A 504 9.51 0.88 -17.15
CA VAL A 504 8.50 0.52 -16.16
C VAL A 504 8.67 1.43 -14.97
N LEU A 505 7.62 2.13 -14.54
CA LEU A 505 7.61 2.91 -13.29
C LEU A 505 7.00 2.07 -12.15
N ARG A 506 7.50 2.22 -10.92
CA ARG A 506 6.96 1.57 -9.71
C ARG A 506 6.68 2.57 -8.59
N GLY A 507 5.42 2.76 -8.22
CA GLY A 507 4.98 3.70 -7.18
C GLY A 507 4.19 3.05 -6.04
N VAL A 508 4.06 3.76 -4.93
CA VAL A 508 3.32 3.31 -3.73
C VAL A 508 2.89 4.52 -2.89
N ILE A 509 1.77 4.46 -2.18
CA ILE A 509 1.50 5.45 -1.12
C ILE A 509 2.35 5.12 0.10
N ASN A 510 3.13 6.10 0.57
CA ASN A 510 4.15 5.96 1.62
C ASN A 510 3.69 5.14 2.82
N ARG A 511 2.45 5.36 3.30
CA ARG A 511 1.85 4.66 4.44
C ARG A 511 1.90 3.13 4.33
N PHE A 512 1.81 2.55 3.13
CA PHE A 512 1.90 1.09 2.93
C PHE A 512 3.32 0.52 3.11
N THR A 513 4.35 1.36 2.97
CA THR A 513 5.76 0.95 3.16
C THR A 513 6.16 0.86 4.63
N TYR A 514 5.36 1.42 5.54
CA TYR A 514 5.58 1.32 6.97
C TYR A 514 5.01 0.01 7.51
N LYS A 515 5.76 -0.63 8.41
CA LYS A 515 5.30 -1.81 9.13
C LYS A 515 3.96 -1.49 9.84
N PRO A 516 2.90 -2.30 9.65
CA PRO A 516 1.65 -2.12 10.38
C PRO A 516 1.85 -2.20 11.89
N LEU A 517 1.10 -1.36 12.61
CA LEU A 517 1.00 -1.39 14.06
C LEU A 517 0.19 -2.61 14.53
N GLN A 518 0.44 -3.05 15.76
CA GLN A 518 -0.29 -4.13 16.43
C GLN A 518 -1.26 -3.56 17.46
#